data_AF-A0A3C1ITL1-F1
#
_entry.id   AF-A0A3C1ITL1-F1
#
_cell.length_a   1.000
_cell.length_b   1.000
_cell.length_c   1.000
_cell.angle_alpha   90.00
_cell.angle_beta   90.00
_cell.angle_gamma   90.00
#
_symmetry.space_group_name_H-M   'P 1'
#
loop_
_entity.id
_entity.type
_entity.pdbx_description
1 polymer ?
#
loop_
_entity_poly.entity_id
_entity_poly.type
_entity_poly.pdbx_seq_one_letter_code
_entity_poly.pdbx_strand_id
1 'polypeptide(L)'
;MKRSALTYCILSLFAILGFSACDVHEFPDMPERRPYELVLDFTNAIDMGFYQTIDYSRASTEASPSGTKTQTEITYDIRYTVNAYRIDGNEGNRLSDTTIVVCNSDLENMNHTLRLNLRPGKYRFLVWADYVVHGTKTDLYYNTSNFEEIILADRQNHTGSTDRRDAFRGEKEAEVYDNPELTSSTTRSTAVNRVVVEMERPLAKFKFISHDIVKFLSYVLQQRAIRQKEAEMKAQQGVSPESADPKADPKADIKNINTNDFRVVFRYQGFMPCSFNMFTNKPADSWTGVAFDSTMQRLSDTEVELGFDYVFVNGGESTVPVSVEVYDTDGTLLSSTLPIDVPVVRNKLTVVRGNFLSSKASGGVSINTEFDGEYNLEIR
;
A
#
# COMPACT_ATOMS: atom_id res chain seq x y z
N MET A 1 -5.59 68.21 72.76
CA MET A 1 -4.36 68.24 71.96
C MET A 1 -4.01 66.83 71.50
N LYS A 2 -4.11 66.62 70.19
CA LYS A 2 -3.42 65.64 69.32
C LYS A 2 -2.61 64.54 70.03
N ARG A 3 -3.05 63.27 69.93
CA ARG A 3 -2.24 62.02 69.97
C ARG A 3 -3.16 60.78 70.04
N SER A 4 -3.61 60.26 68.90
CA SER A 4 -4.04 58.84 68.82
C SER A 4 -4.18 58.29 67.39
N ALA A 5 -4.10 59.11 66.34
CA ALA A 5 -4.19 58.63 64.96
C ALA A 5 -2.84 58.26 64.30
N LEU A 6 -1.72 58.35 65.01
CA LEU A 6 -0.37 58.16 64.44
C LEU A 6 0.37 56.90 64.96
N THR A 7 -0.36 55.90 65.45
CA THR A 7 0.25 54.66 65.95
C THR A 7 -0.25 53.40 65.24
N TYR A 8 -1.28 53.51 64.39
CA TYR A 8 -1.78 52.39 63.58
C TYR A 8 -1.35 52.43 62.10
N CYS A 9 -0.58 53.44 61.67
CA CYS A 9 -0.03 53.51 60.30
C CYS A 9 1.43 53.02 60.17
N ILE A 10 2.10 52.65 61.27
CA ILE A 10 3.49 52.16 61.23
C ILE A 10 3.59 50.65 61.51
N LEU A 11 2.55 50.04 62.10
CA LEU A 11 2.49 48.58 62.32
C LEU A 11 1.80 47.79 61.19
N SER A 12 1.15 48.47 60.26
CA SER A 12 0.59 47.88 59.03
C SER A 12 1.54 47.99 57.83
N LEU A 13 2.64 48.75 57.94
CA LEU A 13 3.66 48.86 56.89
C LEU A 13 4.80 47.84 57.01
N PHE A 14 4.87 47.09 58.12
CA PHE A 14 5.87 46.03 58.34
C PHE A 14 5.34 44.61 58.13
N ALA A 15 4.07 44.45 57.72
CA ALA A 15 3.47 43.15 57.40
C ALA A 15 3.37 42.86 55.88
N ILE A 16 4.00 43.68 55.03
CA ILE A 16 4.03 43.50 53.55
C ILE A 16 5.46 43.28 53.04
N LEU A 17 6.42 42.99 53.92
CA LEU A 17 7.82 42.69 53.56
C LEU A 17 8.25 41.30 54.09
N GLY A 18 7.37 40.32 53.94
CA GLY A 18 7.60 38.93 54.33
C GLY A 18 7.36 37.99 53.15
N PHE A 19 8.44 37.67 52.44
CA PHE A 19 8.56 36.53 51.53
C PHE A 19 7.68 36.55 50.27
N SER A 20 7.88 37.55 49.42
CA SER A 20 8.16 37.21 48.02
C SER A 20 9.54 36.56 47.96
N ALA A 21 9.67 35.35 48.53
CA ALA A 21 10.62 34.41 47.98
C ALA A 21 10.00 34.08 46.62
N CYS A 22 10.33 34.90 45.62
CA CYS A 22 10.23 34.48 44.24
C CYS A 22 11.00 33.16 44.23
N ASP A 23 10.25 32.06 44.21
CA ASP A 23 10.78 30.78 43.81
C ASP A 23 11.15 30.98 42.34
N VAL A 24 12.33 31.56 42.13
CA VAL A 24 13.03 31.49 40.87
C VAL A 24 13.46 30.03 40.81
N HIS A 25 12.51 29.18 40.46
CA HIS A 25 12.81 27.98 39.73
C HIS A 25 13.44 28.47 38.43
N GLU A 26 14.76 28.71 38.46
CA GLU A 26 15.61 28.53 37.29
C GLU A 26 15.36 27.08 36.89
N PHE A 27 14.37 26.88 36.02
CA PHE A 27 14.27 25.65 35.28
C PHE A 27 15.63 25.50 34.59
N PRO A 28 16.33 24.37 34.76
CA PRO A 28 17.62 24.18 34.10
C PRO A 28 17.42 24.50 32.62
N ASP A 29 18.29 25.36 32.09
CA ASP A 29 18.25 25.72 30.67
C ASP A 29 18.15 24.43 29.86
N MET A 30 17.08 24.33 29.05
CA MET A 30 16.93 23.15 28.21
C MET A 30 18.13 23.11 27.27
N PRO A 31 18.85 21.98 27.21
CA PRO A 31 20.06 21.90 26.41
C PRO A 31 19.75 22.24 24.95
N GLU A 32 20.66 22.99 24.32
CA GLU A 32 20.52 23.43 22.94
C GLU A 32 20.36 22.23 22.01
N ARG A 33 19.62 22.42 20.92
CA ARG A 33 19.51 21.39 19.88
C ARG A 33 20.83 21.30 19.11
N ARG A 34 21.27 20.08 18.81
CA ARG A 34 22.46 19.75 18.04
C ARG A 34 22.06 19.16 16.68
N PRO A 35 22.78 19.51 15.60
CA PRO A 35 22.65 18.82 14.32
C PRO A 35 22.90 17.32 14.46
N TYR A 36 22.08 16.52 13.78
CA TYR A 36 22.17 15.07 13.80
C TYR A 36 21.89 14.50 12.40
N GLU A 37 22.74 13.61 11.92
CA GLU A 37 22.60 12.99 10.60
C GLU A 37 21.98 11.59 10.69
N LEU A 38 20.83 11.42 10.06
CA LEU A 38 20.15 10.14 9.96
C LEU A 38 20.33 9.60 8.54
N VAL A 39 21.06 8.50 8.40
CA VAL A 39 21.36 7.89 7.10
C VAL A 39 20.41 6.73 6.88
N LEU A 40 19.53 6.85 5.90
CA LEU A 40 18.59 5.81 5.51
C LEU A 40 19.28 4.87 4.52
N ASP A 41 19.42 3.60 4.92
CA ASP A 41 20.07 2.56 4.13
C ASP A 41 19.04 1.57 3.59
N PHE A 42 18.83 1.61 2.28
CA PHE A 42 17.94 0.74 1.52
C PHE A 42 18.68 -0.41 0.83
N THR A 43 20.00 -0.55 1.01
CA THR A 43 20.84 -1.49 0.26
C THR A 43 20.29 -2.92 0.28
N ASN A 44 19.77 -3.38 1.43
CA ASN A 44 19.18 -4.73 1.58
C ASN A 44 17.66 -4.77 1.36
N ALA A 45 17.03 -3.61 1.13
CA ALA A 45 15.58 -3.46 1.03
C ALA A 45 15.10 -3.29 -0.41
N ILE A 46 15.94 -2.77 -1.30
CA ILE A 46 15.57 -2.50 -2.71
C ILE A 46 15.14 -3.79 -3.39
N ASP A 47 15.96 -4.84 -3.28
CA ASP A 47 15.68 -6.13 -3.88
C ASP A 47 14.61 -6.89 -3.08
N MET A 48 13.46 -7.09 -3.72
CA MET A 48 12.45 -7.99 -3.20
C MET A 48 12.84 -9.44 -3.49
N GLY A 49 13.00 -10.23 -2.43
CA GLY A 49 13.32 -11.65 -2.57
C GLY A 49 12.20 -12.42 -3.28
N PHE A 50 12.54 -13.41 -4.08
CA PHE A 50 11.53 -14.33 -4.61
C PHE A 50 11.14 -15.34 -3.52
N TYR A 51 9.84 -15.57 -3.30
CA TYR A 51 9.37 -16.61 -2.38
C TYR A 51 9.15 -17.94 -3.09
N GLN A 52 8.08 -18.00 -3.89
CA GLN A 52 7.70 -19.21 -4.61
C GLN A 52 6.77 -18.89 -5.78
N THR A 53 6.70 -19.85 -6.70
CA THR A 53 5.64 -19.92 -7.71
C THR A 53 4.61 -20.93 -7.24
N ILE A 54 3.33 -20.57 -7.34
CA ILE A 54 2.21 -21.45 -7.07
C ILE A 54 1.56 -21.75 -8.40
N ASP A 55 1.73 -22.98 -8.88
CA ASP A 55 1.12 -23.45 -10.12
C ASP A 55 -0.30 -23.94 -9.84
N TYR A 56 -1.26 -23.05 -10.06
CA TYR A 56 -2.68 -23.29 -10.03
C TYR A 56 -3.16 -23.84 -11.40
N SER A 57 -2.82 -25.09 -11.71
CA SER A 57 -3.36 -25.76 -12.90
C SER A 57 -3.44 -27.29 -12.80
N ARG A 58 -4.43 -27.87 -13.50
CA ARG A 58 -4.30 -29.20 -14.12
C ARG A 58 -3.56 -28.99 -15.46
N ALA A 59 -2.52 -29.81 -15.65
CA ALA A 59 -1.36 -29.63 -16.56
C ALA A 59 -1.62 -29.13 -18.01
N SER A 60 -0.77 -28.20 -18.50
CA SER A 60 0.30 -28.46 -19.51
C SER A 60 1.02 -27.18 -20.05
N THR A 61 2.36 -27.21 -19.98
CA THR A 61 3.53 -26.67 -20.76
C THR A 61 3.56 -25.37 -21.65
N GLU A 62 4.43 -24.42 -21.20
CA GLU A 62 5.45 -23.50 -21.82
C GLU A 62 5.24 -22.59 -23.08
N ALA A 63 5.49 -21.25 -22.95
CA ALA A 63 6.73 -20.47 -23.32
C ALA A 63 6.47 -18.98 -23.72
N SER A 64 7.40 -18.05 -23.39
CA SER A 64 7.23 -16.57 -23.40
C SER A 64 8.06 -15.71 -24.39
N PRO A 65 7.63 -14.49 -24.85
CA PRO A 65 8.24 -13.18 -24.43
C PRO A 65 7.42 -11.83 -24.57
N SER A 66 7.93 -10.78 -23.89
CA SER A 66 7.34 -9.50 -23.39
C SER A 66 6.83 -8.41 -24.36
N GLY A 67 5.93 -7.53 -23.87
CA GLY A 67 5.58 -6.23 -24.49
C GLY A 67 5.40 -5.05 -23.49
N THR A 68 5.77 -3.85 -23.94
CA THR A 68 5.90 -2.59 -23.15
C THR A 68 4.70 -1.65 -23.33
N LYS A 69 4.37 -0.90 -22.27
CA LYS A 69 3.21 0.02 -22.14
C LYS A 69 3.55 1.48 -22.54
N THR A 70 2.52 2.28 -22.86
CA THR A 70 2.53 3.75 -22.79
C THR A 70 1.32 4.20 -21.96
N GLN A 71 1.57 4.89 -20.83
CA GLN A 71 0.56 5.46 -19.94
C GLN A 71 1.01 6.88 -19.59
N THR A 72 0.08 7.84 -19.55
CA THR A 72 0.33 9.26 -19.25
C THR A 72 1.10 9.39 -17.94
N GLU A 73 2.31 9.95 -17.97
CA GLU A 73 3.24 9.95 -16.83
C GLU A 73 2.75 10.85 -15.70
N ILE A 74 2.12 10.26 -14.69
CA ILE A 74 2.13 10.81 -13.34
C ILE A 74 3.56 10.64 -12.83
N THR A 75 4.22 11.74 -12.48
CA THR A 75 5.54 11.71 -11.83
C THR A 75 5.36 11.59 -10.31
N TYR A 76 6.34 10.94 -9.67
CA TYR A 76 6.27 10.60 -8.24
C TYR A 76 7.56 11.00 -7.55
N ASP A 77 7.45 11.32 -6.26
CA ASP A 77 8.57 11.42 -5.33
C ASP A 77 8.47 10.32 -4.28
N ILE A 78 9.60 9.94 -3.67
CA ILE A 78 9.61 9.18 -2.42
C ILE A 78 9.60 10.14 -1.24
N ARG A 79 8.67 9.94 -0.32
CA ARG A 79 8.52 10.69 0.93
C ARG A 79 9.10 9.90 2.08
N TYR A 80 9.91 10.54 2.91
CA TYR A 80 10.42 10.01 4.17
C TYR A 80 9.80 10.78 5.32
N THR A 81 9.03 10.09 6.15
CA THR A 81 8.47 10.60 7.40
C THR A 81 9.27 10.02 8.55
N VAL A 82 9.94 10.87 9.34
CA VAL A 82 10.75 10.46 10.49
C VAL A 82 10.16 11.03 11.75
N ASN A 83 9.93 10.16 12.72
CA ASN A 83 9.55 10.51 14.09
C ASN A 83 10.69 10.13 15.05
N ALA A 84 11.21 11.11 15.77
CA ALA A 84 12.19 10.91 16.83
C ALA A 84 11.49 10.95 18.19
N TYR A 85 11.52 9.83 18.92
CA TYR A 85 10.91 9.68 20.24
C TYR A 85 12.00 9.69 21.29
N ARG A 86 11.92 10.60 22.28
CA ARG A 86 12.81 10.54 23.43
C ARG A 86 12.48 9.32 24.29
N ILE A 87 13.50 8.55 24.64
CA ILE A 87 13.38 7.36 25.49
C ILE A 87 14.09 7.53 26.84
N ASP A 88 14.83 8.62 27.02
CA ASP A 88 15.43 8.99 28.28
C ASP A 88 14.40 9.64 29.22
N GLY A 89 13.92 8.86 30.19
CA GLY A 89 13.10 9.35 31.30
C GLY A 89 11.61 9.04 31.23
N ASN A 90 11.12 8.37 30.17
CA ASN A 90 9.75 7.84 30.17
C ASN A 90 9.60 6.66 29.20
N GLU A 91 9.77 5.43 29.72
CA GLU A 91 9.51 4.20 28.97
C GLU A 91 8.01 4.14 28.62
N GLY A 92 7.67 4.40 27.36
CA GLY A 92 6.29 4.34 26.86
C GLY A 92 5.72 5.65 26.32
N ASN A 93 6.48 6.76 26.29
CA ASN A 93 6.03 7.97 25.59
C ASN A 93 5.93 7.69 24.07
N ARG A 94 4.74 7.91 23.51
CA ARG A 94 4.46 7.76 22.07
C ARG A 94 4.26 9.11 21.36
N LEU A 95 4.55 10.21 22.03
CA LEU A 95 4.62 11.53 21.41
C LEU A 95 6.04 11.75 20.88
N SER A 96 6.16 12.04 19.59
CA SER A 96 7.44 12.40 18.99
C SER A 96 7.92 13.74 19.55
N ASP A 97 9.21 13.83 19.87
CA ASP A 97 9.86 15.11 20.19
C ASP A 97 10.02 15.96 18.92
N THR A 98 10.35 15.30 17.81
CA THR A 98 10.56 15.92 16.52
C THR A 98 10.03 15.02 15.40
N THR A 99 9.27 15.61 14.48
CA THR A 99 8.78 14.97 13.25
C THR A 99 9.30 15.74 12.05
N ILE A 100 9.85 15.04 11.06
CA ILE A 100 10.26 15.63 9.77
C ILE A 100 9.65 14.86 8.61
N VAL A 101 9.31 15.58 7.54
CA VAL A 101 8.81 15.01 6.29
C VAL A 101 9.58 15.61 5.12
N VAL A 102 10.32 14.76 4.41
CA VAL A 102 11.18 15.14 3.28
C VAL A 102 10.81 14.32 2.06
N CYS A 103 10.85 14.90 0.88
CA CYS A 103 10.62 14.21 -0.38
C CYS A 103 11.90 14.22 -1.21
N ASN A 104 12.13 13.15 -1.97
CA ASN A 104 13.21 13.02 -2.93
C ASN A 104 12.64 12.55 -4.28
N SER A 105 13.05 13.21 -5.35
CA SER A 105 12.64 12.88 -6.73
C SER A 105 13.55 11.85 -7.38
N ASP A 106 14.72 11.55 -6.77
CA ASP A 106 15.58 10.45 -7.21
C ASP A 106 15.00 9.12 -6.73
N LEU A 107 14.38 8.40 -7.67
CA LEU A 107 13.78 7.10 -7.43
C LEU A 107 14.73 5.94 -7.74
N GLU A 108 15.89 6.22 -8.35
CA GLU A 108 16.90 5.22 -8.67
C GLU A 108 17.82 5.00 -7.46
N ASN A 109 18.09 6.06 -6.70
CA ASN A 109 18.86 5.99 -5.46
C ASN A 109 18.02 6.42 -4.26
N MET A 110 17.49 5.40 -3.56
CA MET A 110 16.67 5.61 -2.37
C MET A 110 17.50 5.92 -1.11
N ASN A 111 18.82 5.67 -1.11
CA ASN A 111 19.68 5.98 0.03
C ASN A 111 19.74 7.50 0.22
N HIS A 112 19.43 7.95 1.44
CA HIS A 112 19.27 9.37 1.71
C HIS A 112 19.76 9.74 3.09
N THR A 113 20.41 10.90 3.22
CA THR A 113 20.85 11.44 4.52
C THR A 113 19.98 12.62 4.91
N LEU A 114 19.26 12.46 6.02
CA LEU A 114 18.42 13.48 6.61
C LEU A 114 19.17 14.21 7.72
N ARG A 115 19.02 15.53 7.77
CA ARG A 115 19.57 16.36 8.84
C ARG A 115 18.46 16.75 9.81
N LEU A 116 18.62 16.39 11.08
CA LEU A 116 17.74 16.75 12.17
C LEU A 116 18.44 17.74 13.11
N ASN A 117 17.66 18.39 13.95
CA ASN A 117 18.18 19.24 15.03
C ASN A 117 17.49 18.84 16.34
N LEU A 118 18.19 18.10 17.19
CA LEU A 118 17.64 17.38 18.34
C LEU A 118 18.36 17.79 19.62
N ARG A 119 17.66 17.79 20.75
CA ARG A 119 18.35 18.01 22.04
C ARG A 119 19.21 16.79 22.39
N PRO A 120 20.32 16.97 23.11
CA PRO A 120 21.08 15.85 23.67
C PRO A 120 20.16 14.90 24.47
N GLY A 121 20.38 13.60 24.30
CA GLY A 121 19.53 12.57 24.89
C GLY A 121 19.45 11.30 24.06
N LYS A 122 18.73 10.31 24.57
CA LYS A 122 18.51 9.03 23.88
C LYS A 122 17.20 9.05 23.12
N TYR A 123 17.25 8.63 21.86
CA TYR A 123 16.10 8.63 20.97
C TYR A 123 15.90 7.27 20.32
N ARG A 124 14.63 6.95 20.08
CA ARG A 124 14.21 5.96 19.10
C ARG A 124 13.71 6.68 17.86
N PHE A 125 14.32 6.40 16.72
CA PHE A 125 13.93 6.89 15.41
C PHE A 125 13.04 5.84 14.75
N LEU A 126 11.83 6.24 14.36
CA LEU A 126 10.98 5.47 13.45
C LEU A 126 10.90 6.22 12.13
N VAL A 127 11.12 5.50 11.03
CA VAL A 127 11.14 6.07 9.67
C VAL A 127 10.13 5.30 8.82
N TRP A 128 9.26 6.03 8.12
CA TRP A 128 8.39 5.49 7.08
C TRP A 128 8.76 6.10 5.73
N ALA A 129 8.86 5.29 4.69
CA ALA A 129 9.08 5.75 3.33
C ALA A 129 7.99 5.23 2.39
N ASP A 130 7.36 6.12 1.63
CA ASP A 130 6.30 5.81 0.67
C ASP A 130 6.31 6.75 -0.55
N TYR A 131 5.50 6.45 -1.57
CA TYR A 131 5.40 7.31 -2.76
C TYR A 131 4.29 8.34 -2.63
N VAL A 132 4.55 9.55 -3.12
CA VAL A 132 3.60 10.66 -3.24
C VAL A 132 3.65 11.25 -4.65
N VAL A 133 2.63 12.03 -5.01
CA VAL A 133 2.64 12.78 -6.28
C VAL A 133 3.77 13.80 -6.24
N HIS A 134 4.53 13.91 -7.34
CA HIS A 134 5.67 14.81 -7.45
C HIS A 134 5.33 16.24 -7.00
N GLY A 135 6.19 16.83 -6.17
CA GLY A 135 6.03 18.19 -5.65
C GLY A 135 5.00 18.32 -4.53
N THR A 136 4.40 17.21 -4.07
CA THR A 136 3.43 17.20 -2.97
C THR A 136 3.95 16.41 -1.77
N LYS A 137 3.33 16.63 -0.60
CA LYS A 137 3.52 15.78 0.60
C LYS A 137 2.23 15.10 1.04
N THR A 138 1.18 15.24 0.24
CA THR A 138 -0.14 14.71 0.53
C THR A 138 -0.11 13.19 0.47
N ASP A 139 -0.81 12.54 1.40
CA ASP A 139 -0.96 11.10 1.40
C ASP A 139 -1.57 10.63 0.07
N LEU A 140 -0.89 9.68 -0.58
CA LEU A 140 -1.36 9.06 -1.82
C LEU A 140 -1.98 7.69 -1.54
N TYR A 141 -1.20 6.77 -0.98
CA TYR A 141 -1.66 5.41 -0.66
C TYR A 141 -1.70 5.09 0.83
N TYR A 142 -0.95 5.84 1.63
CA TYR A 142 -0.79 5.61 3.06
C TYR A 142 -1.02 6.90 3.84
N ASN A 143 -1.90 6.85 4.83
CA ASN A 143 -2.00 7.90 5.83
C ASN A 143 -0.90 7.69 6.87
N THR A 144 0.01 8.65 6.98
CA THR A 144 1.21 8.56 7.83
C THR A 144 1.13 9.45 9.07
N SER A 145 -0.05 10.00 9.36
CA SER A 145 -0.28 10.94 10.47
C SER A 145 -0.09 10.30 11.84
N ASN A 146 -0.26 8.97 11.94
CA ASN A 146 -0.12 8.22 13.18
C ASN A 146 0.74 6.97 12.96
N PHE A 147 1.90 6.89 13.63
CA PHE A 147 2.79 5.72 13.52
C PHE A 147 2.29 4.49 14.29
N GLU A 148 1.28 4.64 15.14
CA GLU A 148 0.57 3.49 15.68
C GLU A 148 -0.30 2.81 14.62
N GLU A 149 -0.70 3.55 13.59
CA GLU A 149 -1.60 3.07 12.56
C GLU A 149 -1.39 3.79 11.24
N ILE A 150 -0.39 3.34 10.49
CA ILE A 150 -0.21 3.76 9.10
C ILE A 150 -1.22 2.96 8.27
N ILE A 151 -2.34 3.59 7.93
CA ILE A 151 -3.49 2.96 7.26
C ILE A 151 -3.54 3.31 5.78
N LEU A 152 -4.11 2.44 4.95
CA LEU A 152 -4.35 2.77 3.54
C LEU A 152 -5.28 3.98 3.44
N ALA A 153 -4.99 4.87 2.50
CA ALA A 153 -5.64 6.18 2.43
C ALA A 153 -7.11 6.11 1.96
N ASP A 154 -7.45 5.16 1.09
CA ASP A 154 -8.79 5.03 0.51
C ASP A 154 -9.26 3.57 0.57
N ARG A 155 -10.34 3.33 1.32
CA ARG A 155 -10.96 2.01 1.45
C ARG A 155 -11.83 1.66 0.26
N GLN A 156 -12.49 2.65 -0.31
CA GLN A 156 -13.48 2.49 -1.36
C GLN A 156 -12.81 2.30 -2.73
N ASN A 157 -11.66 2.96 -2.94
CA ASN A 157 -10.89 2.91 -4.18
C ASN A 157 -9.48 2.38 -3.93
N HIS A 158 -9.40 1.14 -3.43
CA HIS A 158 -8.10 0.49 -3.26
C HIS A 158 -7.42 0.30 -4.62
N THR A 159 -6.18 0.77 -4.74
CA THR A 159 -5.41 0.73 -5.98
C THR A 159 -4.36 -0.37 -5.91
N GLY A 160 -4.62 -1.49 -6.57
CA GLY A 160 -3.62 -2.52 -6.85
C GLY A 160 -2.91 -2.29 -8.20
N SER A 161 -2.13 -3.27 -8.63
CA SER A 161 -1.39 -3.28 -9.91
C SER A 161 -0.52 -2.05 -10.19
N THR A 162 0.05 -1.48 -9.12
CA THR A 162 1.00 -0.37 -9.19
C THR A 162 2.16 -0.59 -8.24
N ASP A 163 3.39 -0.38 -8.71
CA ASP A 163 4.59 -0.46 -7.86
C ASP A 163 4.71 0.74 -6.91
N ARG A 164 3.88 1.77 -7.10
CA ARG A 164 3.84 2.96 -6.25
C ARG A 164 3.18 2.72 -4.89
N ARG A 165 2.65 1.52 -4.67
CA ARG A 165 2.20 1.02 -3.38
C ARG A 165 3.33 0.45 -2.52
N ASP A 166 4.55 0.28 -3.04
CA ASP A 166 5.67 -0.17 -2.20
C ASP A 166 5.98 0.86 -1.10
N ALA A 167 6.50 0.38 0.02
CA ALA A 167 6.81 1.18 1.18
C ALA A 167 7.87 0.52 2.05
N PHE A 168 8.51 1.30 2.90
CA PHE A 168 9.60 0.85 3.76
C PHE A 168 9.48 1.43 5.15
N ARG A 169 9.95 0.67 6.13
CA ARG A 169 10.08 1.08 7.53
C ARG A 169 11.53 1.04 7.96
N GLY A 170 11.91 1.87 8.91
CA GLY A 170 13.19 1.82 9.60
C GLY A 170 13.01 2.08 11.09
N GLU A 171 13.82 1.44 11.91
CA GLU A 171 13.85 1.65 13.35
C GLU A 171 15.28 1.63 13.88
N LYS A 172 15.64 2.62 14.68
CA LYS A 172 16.96 2.67 15.32
C LYS A 172 16.94 3.45 16.61
N GLU A 173 17.60 2.94 17.64
CA GLU A 173 17.90 3.71 18.84
C GLU A 173 19.31 4.29 18.76
N ALA A 174 19.47 5.56 19.14
CA ALA A 174 20.76 6.21 19.22
C ALA A 174 20.76 7.39 20.20
N GLU A 175 21.97 7.79 20.58
CA GLU A 175 22.19 8.92 21.47
C GLU A 175 22.62 10.15 20.66
N VAL A 176 22.04 11.30 21.02
CA VAL A 176 22.43 12.62 20.55
C VAL A 176 23.37 13.20 21.59
N TYR A 177 24.62 13.44 21.21
CA TYR A 177 25.64 13.98 22.10
C TYR A 177 25.63 15.51 22.07
N ASP A 178 25.84 16.11 23.24
CA ASP A 178 25.97 17.57 23.38
C ASP A 178 27.30 18.08 22.81
N ASN A 179 28.39 17.33 23.00
CA ASN A 179 29.71 17.65 22.47
C ASN A 179 30.36 16.44 21.79
N PRO A 180 30.07 16.19 20.50
CA PRO A 180 30.62 15.06 19.75
C PRO A 180 32.15 15.13 19.59
N GLU A 181 32.76 16.31 19.72
CA GLU A 181 34.22 16.48 19.59
C GLU A 181 35.00 15.98 20.83
N LEU A 182 34.33 15.67 21.94
CA LEU A 182 34.98 15.15 23.13
C LEU A 182 35.19 13.62 23.01
N THR A 183 36.41 13.22 22.66
CA THR A 183 36.82 11.80 22.77
C THR A 183 36.82 11.37 24.24
N SER A 184 36.06 10.31 24.57
CA SER A 184 36.19 9.67 25.88
C SER A 184 37.59 9.05 26.01
N SER A 185 38.34 9.43 27.05
CA SER A 185 39.71 8.93 27.28
C SER A 185 39.78 7.41 27.54
N THR A 186 38.64 6.76 27.77
CA THR A 186 38.53 5.32 28.09
C THR A 186 38.16 4.46 26.88
N THR A 187 37.57 5.03 25.84
CA THR A 187 37.17 4.32 24.61
C THR A 187 37.56 5.21 23.44
N ARG A 188 38.54 4.82 22.62
CA ARG A 188 39.02 5.56 21.42
C ARG A 188 37.96 5.70 20.31
N SER A 189 36.71 6.02 20.66
CA SER A 189 35.62 6.30 19.75
C SER A 189 35.29 7.79 19.89
N THR A 190 35.40 8.52 18.79
CA THR A 190 34.79 9.84 18.65
C THR A 190 33.27 9.67 18.71
N ALA A 191 32.61 10.42 19.58
CA ALA A 191 31.16 10.49 19.58
C ALA A 191 30.74 11.24 18.30
N VAL A 192 29.88 10.65 17.47
CA VAL A 192 29.40 11.32 16.25
C VAL A 192 27.88 11.36 16.31
N ASN A 193 27.32 12.54 16.05
CA ASN A 193 25.88 12.75 15.91
C ASN A 193 25.41 12.26 14.54
N ARG A 194 25.58 10.96 14.29
CA ARG A 194 25.20 10.28 13.06
C ARG A 194 24.82 8.85 13.36
N VAL A 195 23.71 8.38 12.78
CA VAL A 195 23.33 6.97 12.83
C VAL A 195 22.78 6.49 11.49
N VAL A 196 23.02 5.21 11.19
CA VAL A 196 22.44 4.51 10.05
C VAL A 196 21.16 3.80 10.51
N VAL A 197 20.07 4.02 9.78
CA VAL A 197 18.80 3.32 9.92
C VAL A 197 18.69 2.36 8.75
N GLU A 198 18.72 1.07 9.06
CA GLU A 198 18.44 0.02 8.07
C GLU A 198 16.95 0.05 7.75
N MET A 199 16.64 0.22 6.48
CA MET A 199 15.28 0.21 5.98
C MET A 199 14.88 -1.21 5.61
N GLU A 200 13.60 -1.55 5.80
CA GLU A 200 13.04 -2.87 5.56
C GLU A 200 11.65 -2.73 4.96
N ARG A 201 11.26 -3.67 4.10
CA ARG A 201 9.91 -3.70 3.54
C ARG A 201 8.94 -4.37 4.52
N PRO A 202 7.86 -3.69 4.98
CA PRO A 202 6.81 -4.29 5.81
C PRO A 202 5.76 -5.05 5.00
N LEU A 203 5.86 -5.00 3.68
CA LEU A 203 4.93 -5.56 2.71
C LEU A 203 5.44 -6.89 2.13
N ALA A 204 4.51 -7.69 1.63
CA ALA A 204 4.77 -8.74 0.65
C ALA A 204 4.07 -8.39 -0.66
N LYS A 205 4.55 -8.94 -1.78
CA LYS A 205 3.93 -8.78 -3.08
C LYS A 205 3.41 -10.11 -3.57
N PHE A 206 2.21 -10.13 -4.13
CA PHE A 206 1.77 -11.27 -4.94
C PHE A 206 1.45 -10.84 -6.36
N LYS A 207 1.63 -11.73 -7.33
CA LYS A 207 1.38 -11.46 -8.76
C LYS A 207 0.68 -12.65 -9.41
N PHE A 208 -0.32 -12.40 -10.23
CA PHE A 208 -1.06 -13.43 -10.97
C PHE A 208 -0.67 -13.44 -12.45
N ILE A 209 -0.31 -14.62 -12.95
CA ILE A 209 0.03 -14.86 -14.36
C ILE A 209 -0.86 -15.98 -14.91
N SER A 210 -1.61 -15.69 -15.97
CA SER A 210 -2.41 -16.68 -16.67
C SER A 210 -1.67 -17.23 -17.89
N HIS A 211 -1.82 -18.51 -18.20
CA HIS A 211 -1.24 -19.15 -19.40
C HIS A 211 -2.27 -19.64 -20.43
N ASP A 212 -3.56 -19.36 -20.21
CA ASP A 212 -4.67 -19.75 -21.08
C ASP A 212 -5.23 -18.60 -21.95
N ILE A 213 -4.44 -17.54 -22.16
CA ILE A 213 -4.86 -16.35 -22.92
C ILE A 213 -5.30 -16.70 -24.34
N VAL A 214 -4.61 -17.63 -25.03
CA VAL A 214 -4.99 -18.03 -26.41
C VAL A 214 -6.37 -18.69 -26.44
N LYS A 215 -6.65 -19.57 -25.47
CA LYS A 215 -7.94 -20.26 -25.35
C LYS A 215 -9.04 -19.27 -24.98
N PHE A 216 -8.75 -18.35 -24.07
CA PHE A 216 -9.66 -17.28 -23.67
C PHE A 216 -10.05 -16.38 -24.84
N LEU A 217 -9.07 -15.86 -25.60
CA LEU A 217 -9.33 -14.97 -26.73
C LEU A 217 -10.12 -15.67 -27.84
N SER A 218 -9.85 -16.96 -28.08
CA SER A 218 -10.64 -17.79 -29.00
C SER A 218 -12.11 -17.87 -28.57
N TYR A 219 -12.36 -18.10 -27.27
CA TYR A 219 -13.70 -18.12 -26.70
C TYR A 219 -14.40 -16.75 -26.82
N VAL A 220 -13.70 -15.65 -26.54
CA VAL A 220 -14.24 -14.29 -26.65
C VAL A 220 -14.67 -13.97 -28.09
N LEU A 221 -13.86 -14.31 -29.09
CA LEU A 221 -14.23 -14.12 -30.50
C LEU A 221 -15.50 -14.88 -30.87
N GLN A 222 -15.61 -16.14 -30.45
CA GLN A 222 -16.80 -16.95 -30.69
C GLN A 222 -18.04 -16.32 -30.03
N GLN A 223 -17.92 -15.85 -28.79
CA GLN A 223 -19.02 -15.20 -28.07
C GLN A 223 -19.44 -13.87 -28.71
N ARG A 224 -18.48 -13.05 -29.17
CA ARG A 224 -18.79 -11.79 -29.87
C ARG A 224 -19.48 -12.07 -31.21
N ALA A 225 -19.05 -13.06 -31.97
CA ALA A 225 -19.69 -13.44 -33.23
C ALA A 225 -21.11 -13.99 -33.05
N ILE A 226 -21.36 -14.80 -32.01
CA ILE A 226 -22.72 -15.27 -31.66
C ILE A 226 -23.62 -14.08 -31.32
N ARG A 227 -23.16 -13.18 -30.45
CA ARG A 227 -23.92 -11.99 -30.06
C ARG A 227 -24.22 -11.06 -31.24
N GLN A 228 -23.28 -10.90 -32.17
CA GLN A 228 -23.51 -10.15 -33.41
C GLN A 228 -24.61 -10.79 -34.26
N LYS A 229 -24.56 -12.10 -34.49
CA LYS A 229 -25.61 -12.82 -35.25
C LYS A 229 -26.98 -12.74 -34.57
N GLU A 230 -27.03 -12.86 -33.25
CA GLU A 230 -28.28 -12.70 -32.49
C GLU A 230 -28.83 -11.27 -32.57
N ALA A 231 -27.95 -10.26 -32.52
CA ALA A 231 -28.35 -8.86 -32.68
C ALA A 231 -28.84 -8.56 -34.11
N GLU A 232 -28.18 -9.11 -35.13
CA GLU A 232 -28.60 -9.04 -36.53
C GLU A 232 -29.96 -9.73 -36.74
N MET A 233 -30.16 -10.93 -36.19
CA MET A 233 -31.45 -11.63 -36.26
C MET A 233 -32.55 -10.87 -35.52
N LYS A 234 -32.25 -10.23 -34.38
CA LYS A 234 -33.22 -9.38 -33.64
C LYS A 234 -33.53 -8.08 -34.39
N ALA A 235 -32.55 -7.51 -35.11
CA ALA A 235 -32.74 -6.33 -35.94
C ALA A 235 -33.46 -6.64 -37.26
N GLN A 236 -33.37 -7.88 -37.76
CA GLN A 236 -33.96 -8.37 -39.01
C GLN A 236 -35.25 -9.16 -38.80
N GLN A 237 -36.21 -8.67 -37.99
CA GLN A 237 -37.61 -9.04 -38.20
C GLN A 237 -38.02 -8.62 -39.64
N GLY A 238 -37.70 -9.47 -40.64
CA GLY A 238 -38.10 -9.25 -42.03
C GLY A 238 -37.25 -9.81 -43.18
N VAL A 239 -35.99 -10.29 -43.05
CA VAL A 239 -35.25 -10.84 -44.23
C VAL A 239 -34.28 -11.98 -43.88
N SER A 240 -34.26 -13.00 -44.75
CA SER A 240 -33.49 -14.26 -44.68
C SER A 240 -31.97 -14.08 -44.72
N PRO A 241 -31.18 -14.91 -44.01
CA PRO A 241 -29.73 -14.78 -43.94
C PRO A 241 -29.06 -15.43 -45.16
N GLU A 242 -28.81 -14.66 -46.20
CA GLU A 242 -27.91 -15.07 -47.27
C GLU A 242 -26.93 -13.93 -47.59
N SER A 243 -25.76 -14.03 -46.95
CA SER A 243 -24.43 -13.57 -47.40
C SER A 243 -23.65 -12.88 -46.26
N ALA A 244 -23.05 -13.69 -45.39
CA ALA A 244 -21.86 -13.28 -44.66
C ALA A 244 -20.86 -14.43 -44.75
N ASP A 245 -19.87 -14.26 -45.62
CA ASP A 245 -18.76 -15.18 -45.86
C ASP A 245 -17.89 -15.22 -44.58
N PRO A 246 -17.89 -16.30 -43.78
CA PRO A 246 -17.06 -16.36 -42.60
C PRO A 246 -15.68 -16.88 -43.03
N LYS A 247 -14.89 -16.02 -43.67
CA LYS A 247 -13.48 -16.28 -43.96
C LYS A 247 -12.61 -15.19 -43.36
N ALA A 248 -12.66 -15.08 -42.03
CA ALA A 248 -11.54 -14.59 -41.27
C ALA A 248 -10.92 -15.80 -40.55
N ASP A 249 -9.61 -15.99 -40.71
CA ASP A 249 -8.88 -17.02 -39.95
C ASP A 249 -8.95 -16.63 -38.46
N PRO A 250 -9.62 -17.42 -37.60
CA PRO A 250 -9.80 -17.05 -36.20
C PRO A 250 -8.46 -16.78 -35.48
N LYS A 251 -7.36 -17.38 -35.93
CA LYS A 251 -6.03 -17.15 -35.35
C LYS A 251 -5.42 -15.80 -35.71
N ALA A 252 -5.74 -15.25 -36.88
CA ALA A 252 -5.29 -13.91 -37.29
C ALA A 252 -6.00 -12.82 -36.47
N ASP A 253 -7.26 -13.04 -36.12
CA ASP A 253 -8.08 -12.08 -35.36
C ASP A 253 -7.71 -12.04 -33.87
N ILE A 254 -7.26 -13.15 -33.27
CA ILE A 254 -6.78 -13.19 -31.87
C ILE A 254 -5.63 -12.22 -31.63
N LYS A 255 -4.75 -12.03 -32.63
CA LYS A 255 -3.62 -11.09 -32.52
C LYS A 255 -4.06 -9.62 -32.50
N ASN A 256 -5.23 -9.33 -33.07
CA ASN A 256 -5.77 -7.96 -33.18
C ASN A 256 -6.60 -7.55 -31.96
N ILE A 257 -6.92 -8.48 -31.04
CA ILE A 257 -7.61 -8.14 -29.79
C ILE A 257 -6.62 -7.46 -28.85
N ASN A 258 -6.96 -6.24 -28.43
CA ASN A 258 -6.20 -5.53 -27.43
C ASN A 258 -6.53 -6.09 -26.04
N THR A 259 -5.51 -6.51 -25.29
CA THR A 259 -5.71 -7.04 -23.94
C THR A 259 -6.19 -5.97 -22.94
N ASN A 260 -6.02 -4.69 -23.27
CA ASN A 260 -6.56 -3.57 -22.50
C ASN A 260 -8.08 -3.40 -22.65
N ASP A 261 -8.72 -4.10 -23.59
CA ASP A 261 -10.18 -4.10 -23.73
C ASP A 261 -10.85 -4.89 -22.59
N PHE A 262 -10.08 -5.65 -21.81
CA PHE A 262 -10.60 -6.44 -20.70
C PHE A 262 -10.30 -5.76 -19.36
N ARG A 263 -11.34 -5.65 -18.53
CA ARG A 263 -11.17 -5.24 -17.13
C ARG A 263 -10.96 -6.47 -16.27
N VAL A 264 -9.82 -6.52 -15.58
CA VAL A 264 -9.53 -7.54 -14.58
C VAL A 264 -9.87 -6.98 -13.20
N VAL A 265 -10.62 -7.72 -12.39
CA VAL A 265 -10.99 -7.30 -11.03
C VAL A 265 -10.46 -8.34 -10.05
N PHE A 266 -9.62 -7.90 -9.13
CA PHE A 266 -9.19 -8.69 -7.99
C PHE A 266 -10.10 -8.40 -6.81
N ARG A 267 -10.55 -9.44 -6.11
CA ARG A 267 -11.34 -9.31 -4.88
C ARG A 267 -10.68 -10.07 -3.75
N TYR A 268 -10.47 -9.39 -2.63
CA TYR A 268 -10.07 -10.04 -1.39
C TYR A 268 -11.28 -10.74 -0.77
N GLN A 269 -11.18 -12.05 -0.63
CA GLN A 269 -12.23 -12.95 -0.17
C GLN A 269 -12.09 -13.18 1.33
N GLY A 270 -12.30 -12.12 2.12
CA GLY A 270 -12.10 -12.14 3.57
C GLY A 270 -11.46 -10.85 4.05
N PHE A 271 -10.44 -10.97 4.90
CA PHE A 271 -9.72 -9.84 5.49
C PHE A 271 -8.48 -9.50 4.67
N MET A 272 -8.34 -8.23 4.31
CA MET A 272 -7.13 -7.65 3.73
C MET A 272 -6.48 -6.74 4.80
N PRO A 273 -5.24 -7.00 5.23
CA PRO A 273 -4.50 -6.10 6.12
C PRO A 273 -4.44 -4.69 5.53
N CYS A 274 -4.92 -3.69 6.27
CA CYS A 274 -5.05 -2.32 5.78
C CYS A 274 -4.24 -1.30 6.58
N SER A 275 -3.72 -1.66 7.76
CA SER A 275 -2.87 -0.76 8.53
C SER A 275 -1.66 -1.46 9.14
N PHE A 276 -0.63 -0.67 9.45
CA PHE A 276 0.64 -1.12 10.00
C PHE A 276 1.06 -0.28 11.21
N ASN A 277 1.47 -0.93 12.29
CA ASN A 277 1.94 -0.28 13.50
C ASN A 277 3.46 -0.31 13.56
N MET A 278 4.08 0.87 13.53
CA MET A 278 5.53 1.04 13.54
C MET A 278 6.19 0.62 14.86
N PHE A 279 5.44 0.65 15.97
CA PHE A 279 5.95 0.29 17.29
C PHE A 279 5.98 -1.21 17.52
N THR A 280 5.01 -1.95 16.99
CA THR A 280 4.93 -3.41 17.12
C THR A 280 5.51 -4.15 15.92
N ASN A 281 5.82 -3.42 14.84
CA ASN A 281 6.33 -3.94 13.57
C ASN A 281 5.37 -4.97 12.94
N LYS A 282 4.07 -4.73 13.04
CA LYS A 282 3.01 -5.67 12.65
C LYS A 282 1.83 -4.96 11.99
N PRO A 283 1.07 -5.67 11.14
CA PRO A 283 -0.27 -5.22 10.74
C PRO A 283 -1.15 -4.97 11.97
N ALA A 284 -1.99 -3.94 11.93
CA ALA A 284 -2.81 -3.52 13.07
C ALA A 284 -4.32 -3.67 12.84
N ASP A 285 -4.79 -3.49 11.61
CA ASP A 285 -6.19 -3.62 11.23
C ASP A 285 -6.37 -4.26 9.84
N SER A 286 -7.60 -4.62 9.51
CA SER A 286 -7.98 -5.23 8.23
C SER A 286 -9.34 -4.77 7.73
N TRP A 287 -9.50 -4.73 6.41
CA TRP A 287 -10.78 -4.46 5.75
C TRP A 287 -11.33 -5.71 5.08
N THR A 288 -12.66 -5.75 4.93
CA THR A 288 -13.37 -6.75 4.15
C THR A 288 -13.98 -6.15 2.90
N GLY A 289 -14.19 -6.98 1.87
CA GLY A 289 -14.85 -6.57 0.62
C GLY A 289 -14.01 -5.64 -0.26
N VAL A 290 -12.69 -5.63 -0.06
CA VAL A 290 -11.77 -4.82 -0.86
C VAL A 290 -11.61 -5.45 -2.24
N ALA A 291 -11.66 -4.62 -3.27
CA ALA A 291 -11.40 -5.01 -4.64
C ALA A 291 -10.56 -3.93 -5.34
N PHE A 292 -9.85 -4.32 -6.38
CA PHE A 292 -9.15 -3.37 -7.25
C PHE A 292 -9.21 -3.82 -8.70
N ASP A 293 -9.20 -2.82 -9.59
CA ASP A 293 -9.16 -3.03 -11.02
C ASP A 293 -7.71 -3.12 -11.52
N SER A 294 -7.53 -3.91 -12.58
CA SER A 294 -6.28 -4.11 -13.28
C SER A 294 -6.54 -4.34 -14.77
N THR A 295 -5.47 -4.32 -15.55
CA THR A 295 -5.48 -4.61 -16.98
C THR A 295 -4.53 -5.75 -17.28
N MET A 296 -4.89 -6.57 -18.26
CA MET A 296 -4.02 -7.63 -18.75
C MET A 296 -2.76 -7.08 -19.42
N GLN A 297 -1.59 -7.40 -18.88
CA GLN A 297 -0.30 -7.09 -19.49
C GLN A 297 0.27 -8.35 -20.14
N ARG A 298 0.36 -8.37 -21.47
CA ARG A 298 1.00 -9.48 -22.20
C ARG A 298 2.45 -9.62 -21.76
N LEU A 299 2.76 -10.77 -21.19
CA LEU A 299 4.13 -11.19 -20.93
C LEU A 299 4.65 -12.01 -22.11
N SER A 300 3.75 -12.64 -22.87
CA SER A 300 4.03 -13.35 -24.11
C SER A 300 2.83 -13.73 -24.96
N ASP A 301 3.08 -14.52 -26.01
CA ASP A 301 2.06 -15.17 -26.82
C ASP A 301 1.18 -16.12 -26.00
N THR A 302 1.71 -16.69 -24.90
CA THR A 302 1.01 -17.69 -24.07
C THR A 302 0.75 -17.23 -22.64
N GLU A 303 1.51 -16.26 -22.12
CA GLU A 303 1.40 -15.76 -20.75
C GLU A 303 0.94 -14.31 -20.69
N VAL A 304 0.11 -14.00 -19.69
CA VAL A 304 -0.39 -12.66 -19.41
C VAL A 304 -0.40 -12.41 -17.91
N GLU A 305 0.13 -11.27 -17.48
CA GLU A 305 -0.03 -10.79 -16.11
C GLU A 305 -1.42 -10.19 -15.96
N LEU A 306 -2.16 -10.69 -14.97
CA LEU A 306 -3.51 -10.21 -14.66
C LEU A 306 -3.47 -9.00 -13.72
N GLY A 307 -2.52 -9.01 -12.79
CA GLY A 307 -2.32 -7.95 -11.80
C GLY A 307 -1.53 -8.44 -10.60
N PHE A 308 -1.28 -7.52 -9.67
CA PHE A 308 -0.53 -7.77 -8.45
C PHE A 308 -0.95 -6.80 -7.35
N ASP A 309 -0.57 -7.05 -6.11
CA ASP A 309 -0.74 -6.09 -5.03
C ASP A 309 0.33 -6.24 -3.95
N TYR A 310 0.45 -5.21 -3.11
CA TYR A 310 1.27 -5.17 -1.92
C TYR A 310 0.39 -5.23 -0.67
N VAL A 311 0.66 -6.22 0.19
CA VAL A 311 -0.10 -6.47 1.43
C VAL A 311 0.81 -6.40 2.65
N PHE A 312 0.31 -5.84 3.76
CA PHE A 312 1.05 -5.87 5.02
C PHE A 312 1.14 -7.29 5.55
N VAL A 313 2.35 -7.74 5.88
CA VAL A 313 2.58 -9.08 6.42
C VAL A 313 3.37 -8.99 7.72
N ASN A 314 3.04 -9.87 8.65
CA ASN A 314 3.85 -10.08 9.83
C ASN A 314 5.23 -10.69 9.44
N GLY A 315 6.15 -10.83 10.39
CA GLY A 315 7.45 -11.46 10.11
C GLY A 315 7.37 -12.95 9.69
N GLY A 316 6.22 -13.62 9.85
CA GLY A 316 5.99 -15.00 9.44
C GLY A 316 5.14 -15.11 8.18
N GLU A 317 5.04 -16.34 7.62
CA GLU A 317 4.13 -16.61 6.52
C GLU A 317 2.67 -16.33 6.93
N SER A 318 1.92 -15.75 6.02
CA SER A 318 0.47 -15.52 6.15
C SER A 318 -0.19 -15.81 4.80
N THR A 319 -1.52 -15.75 4.76
CA THR A 319 -2.30 -16.05 3.55
C THR A 319 -3.31 -14.95 3.29
N VAL A 320 -3.43 -14.53 2.03
CA VAL A 320 -4.50 -13.64 1.57
C VAL A 320 -5.38 -14.37 0.54
N PRO A 321 -6.68 -14.56 0.82
CA PRO A 321 -7.61 -15.20 -0.11
C PRO A 321 -8.03 -14.21 -1.20
N VAL A 322 -7.77 -14.53 -2.46
CA VAL A 322 -8.00 -13.62 -3.59
C VAL A 322 -8.72 -14.35 -4.72
N SER A 323 -9.80 -13.77 -5.25
CA SER A 323 -10.43 -14.21 -6.50
C SER A 323 -10.17 -13.21 -7.62
N VAL A 324 -10.12 -13.71 -8.85
CA VAL A 324 -9.93 -12.90 -10.06
C VAL A 324 -11.15 -13.04 -10.96
N GLU A 325 -11.69 -11.91 -11.40
CA GLU A 325 -12.77 -11.81 -12.36
C GLU A 325 -12.27 -11.06 -13.60
N VAL A 326 -12.80 -11.43 -14.77
CA VAL A 326 -12.48 -10.76 -16.03
C VAL A 326 -13.77 -10.40 -16.74
N TYR A 327 -13.87 -9.13 -17.10
CA TYR A 327 -15.02 -8.55 -17.79
C TYR A 327 -14.66 -8.08 -19.19
N ASP A 328 -15.60 -8.19 -20.11
CA ASP A 328 -15.55 -7.54 -21.42
C ASP A 328 -15.84 -6.03 -21.28
N THR A 329 -15.57 -5.27 -22.34
CA THR A 329 -15.82 -3.81 -22.45
C THR A 329 -17.27 -3.40 -22.15
N ASP A 330 -18.22 -4.29 -22.43
CA ASP A 330 -19.65 -4.07 -22.18
C ASP A 330 -20.10 -4.47 -20.76
N GLY A 331 -19.17 -4.89 -19.90
CA GLY A 331 -19.44 -5.34 -18.54
C GLY A 331 -19.85 -6.81 -18.42
N THR A 332 -19.85 -7.59 -19.49
CA THR A 332 -20.12 -9.03 -19.44
C THR A 332 -19.01 -9.75 -18.68
N LEU A 333 -19.37 -10.54 -17.66
CA LEU A 333 -18.42 -11.41 -16.97
C LEU A 333 -18.00 -12.56 -17.91
N LEU A 334 -16.71 -12.60 -18.26
CA LEU A 334 -16.14 -13.62 -19.15
C LEU A 334 -15.53 -14.78 -18.35
N SER A 335 -14.94 -14.49 -17.19
CA SER A 335 -14.25 -15.47 -16.37
C SER A 335 -14.24 -15.08 -14.90
N SER A 336 -14.25 -16.08 -14.01
CA SER A 336 -14.12 -15.91 -12.57
C SER A 336 -13.43 -17.13 -11.96
N THR A 337 -12.54 -16.90 -11.00
CA THR A 337 -11.94 -17.96 -10.18
C THR A 337 -12.72 -18.14 -8.88
N LEU A 338 -12.57 -19.31 -8.25
CA LEU A 338 -12.81 -19.43 -6.81
C LEU A 338 -11.73 -18.66 -6.04
N PRO A 339 -11.95 -18.34 -4.74
CA PRO A 339 -10.89 -17.77 -3.91
C PRO A 339 -9.65 -18.67 -3.90
N ILE A 340 -8.48 -18.05 -4.12
CA ILE A 340 -7.17 -18.69 -4.06
C ILE A 340 -6.44 -18.14 -2.84
N ASP A 341 -6.04 -19.05 -1.96
CA ASP A 341 -5.23 -18.74 -0.79
C ASP A 341 -3.79 -18.45 -1.22
N VAL A 342 -3.42 -17.17 -1.25
CA VAL A 342 -2.07 -16.75 -1.66
C VAL A 342 -1.18 -16.62 -0.42
N PRO A 343 -0.19 -17.52 -0.23
CA PRO A 343 0.81 -17.38 0.81
C PRO A 343 1.70 -16.18 0.50
N VAL A 344 1.92 -15.37 1.53
CA VAL A 344 2.66 -14.13 1.48
C VAL A 344 3.67 -14.11 2.61
N VAL A 345 4.87 -13.64 2.31
CA VAL A 345 5.97 -13.52 3.25
C VAL A 345 6.56 -12.12 3.10
N ARG A 346 6.77 -11.44 4.22
CA ARG A 346 7.35 -10.09 4.24
C ARG A 346 8.63 -10.03 3.40
N ASN A 347 8.75 -8.94 2.64
CA ASN A 347 9.87 -8.69 1.74
C ASN A 347 10.04 -9.74 0.62
N LYS A 348 8.99 -10.49 0.28
CA LYS A 348 9.03 -11.45 -0.81
C LYS A 348 7.90 -11.31 -1.83
N LEU A 349 8.19 -11.77 -3.04
CA LEU A 349 7.27 -11.93 -4.15
C LEU A 349 6.75 -13.37 -4.23
N THR A 350 5.43 -13.55 -4.20
CA THR A 350 4.75 -14.79 -4.57
C THR A 350 4.15 -14.66 -5.97
N VAL A 351 4.46 -15.59 -6.88
CA VAL A 351 3.86 -15.62 -8.23
C VAL A 351 2.83 -16.74 -8.29
N VAL A 352 1.57 -16.41 -8.53
CA VAL A 352 0.48 -17.37 -8.73
C VAL A 352 0.29 -17.56 -10.23
N ARG A 353 0.66 -18.72 -10.76
CA ARG A 353 0.50 -19.08 -12.17
C ARG A 353 -0.72 -19.98 -12.34
N GLY A 354 -1.52 -19.81 -13.39
CA GLY A 354 -2.67 -20.70 -13.57
C GLY A 354 -3.50 -20.47 -14.82
N ASN A 355 -4.57 -21.24 -14.92
CA ASN A 355 -5.57 -21.10 -15.98
C ASN A 355 -6.76 -20.29 -15.46
N PHE A 356 -6.51 -19.01 -15.22
CA PHE A 356 -7.51 -18.14 -14.58
C PHE A 356 -8.55 -17.66 -15.57
N LEU A 357 -8.20 -17.45 -16.84
CA LEU A 357 -9.08 -16.84 -17.84
C LEU A 357 -10.12 -17.80 -18.43
N SER A 358 -9.86 -19.10 -18.39
CA SER A 358 -10.79 -20.13 -18.82
C SER A 358 -11.60 -20.73 -17.67
N SER A 359 -11.39 -20.23 -16.45
CA SER A 359 -12.18 -20.60 -15.28
C SER A 359 -13.57 -19.96 -15.36
N LYS A 360 -14.61 -20.77 -15.18
CA LYS A 360 -15.94 -20.30 -14.82
C LYS A 360 -16.24 -20.84 -13.43
N ALA A 361 -16.07 -20.02 -12.40
CA ALA A 361 -16.58 -20.35 -11.09
C ALA A 361 -18.08 -20.61 -11.23
N SER A 362 -18.52 -21.85 -11.00
CA SER A 362 -19.92 -22.21 -10.99
C SER A 362 -20.53 -21.73 -9.67
N GLY A 363 -20.59 -20.41 -9.49
CA GLY A 363 -21.25 -19.73 -8.38
C GLY A 363 -22.56 -19.14 -8.87
N GLY A 364 -23.53 -20.02 -9.14
CA GLY A 364 -24.84 -19.61 -9.62
C GLY A 364 -25.59 -18.76 -8.59
N VAL A 365 -25.96 -17.56 -8.98
CA VAL A 365 -27.34 -17.09 -8.85
C VAL A 365 -27.74 -16.51 -10.20
N SER A 366 -28.17 -17.39 -11.12
CA SER A 366 -29.11 -16.94 -12.15
C SER A 366 -30.43 -16.68 -11.43
N ILE A 367 -30.75 -15.41 -11.18
CA ILE A 367 -32.15 -15.05 -11.00
C ILE A 367 -32.76 -15.16 -12.39
N ASN A 368 -33.35 -16.32 -12.68
CA ASN A 368 -34.24 -16.42 -13.82
C ASN A 368 -35.46 -15.55 -13.50
N THR A 369 -35.58 -14.40 -14.16
CA THR A 369 -36.74 -13.50 -14.05
C THR A 369 -37.80 -13.78 -15.11
N GLU A 370 -37.77 -14.94 -15.76
CA GLU A 370 -38.90 -15.41 -16.57
C GLU A 370 -39.96 -16.04 -15.67
N PHE A 371 -40.73 -15.16 -15.03
CA PHE A 371 -42.01 -15.50 -14.41
C PHE A 371 -43.12 -15.15 -15.41
N ASP A 372 -43.62 -16.14 -16.13
CA ASP A 372 -44.82 -16.03 -16.97
C ASP A 372 -45.90 -17.00 -16.46
N GLY A 373 -46.25 -16.86 -15.18
CA GLY A 373 -47.27 -17.68 -14.52
C GLY A 373 -48.46 -16.83 -14.12
N GLU A 374 -49.49 -16.79 -14.96
CA GLU A 374 -50.85 -16.41 -14.55
C GLU A 374 -51.32 -17.36 -13.44
N TYR A 375 -51.71 -16.83 -12.29
CA TYR A 375 -52.40 -17.61 -11.25
C TYR A 375 -53.92 -17.41 -11.39
N ASN A 376 -54.59 -18.38 -11.98
CA ASN A 376 -56.04 -18.56 -11.80
C ASN A 376 -56.29 -19.28 -10.46
N LEU A 377 -56.79 -18.55 -9.47
CA LEU A 377 -57.30 -19.13 -8.23
C LEU A 377 -58.78 -19.49 -8.42
N GLU A 378 -59.08 -20.78 -8.57
CA GLU A 378 -60.44 -21.29 -8.39
C GLU A 378 -60.76 -21.34 -6.88
N ILE A 379 -61.73 -20.53 -6.46
CA ILE A 379 -62.33 -20.59 -5.12
C ILE A 379 -63.33 -21.75 -5.11
N ARG A 380 -63.13 -22.75 -4.25
CA ARG A 380 -64.16 -23.74 -3.88
C ARG A 380 -64.63 -23.52 -2.47
#